data_AF-A0A1G3PZW0-F1
#
_entry.id   AF-A0A1G3PZW0-F1
#
_cell.length_a   1.000
_cell.length_b   1.000
_cell.length_c   1.000
_cell.angle_alpha   90.00
_cell.angle_beta   90.00
_cell.angle_gamma   90.00
#
_symmetry.space_group_name_H-M   'P 1'
#
loop_
_entity.id
_entity.type
_entity.pdbx_description
1 polymer ?
#
loop_
_entity_poly.entity_id
_entity_poly.type
_entity_poly.pdbx_seq_one_letter_code
_entity_poly.pdbx_strand_id
1 'polypeptide(L)'
;MQQYLSIIRETNQSIKRFNEYLQSDYQVVLFDEKNFKDDRFFLKIITGYDEWWKQTWPNSNKAGVYFLLGFQKNNPEKYGVYIGKASLGSKIGNRLYSHLIQFREAKDFEINDAYGNQFLLDYVTSIELENKNMIAFAPALEEFLISDLKDKVNLINSRGNT
;
A
#
# COMPACT_ATOMS: atom_id res chain seq x y z
N MET A 1 1.51 13.97 0.89
CA MET A 1 2.31 13.16 1.84
C MET A 1 2.24 13.56 3.31
N GLN A 2 2.38 14.84 3.71
CA GLN A 2 2.33 15.22 5.15
C GLN A 2 1.08 14.69 5.87
N GLN A 3 -0.06 14.74 5.18
CA GLN A 3 -1.37 14.24 5.64
C GLN A 3 -1.35 12.76 6.09
N TYR A 4 -0.48 11.94 5.49
CA TYR A 4 -0.42 10.48 5.72
C TYR A 4 0.65 10.07 6.74
N LEU A 5 1.36 11.02 7.37
CA LEU A 5 2.45 10.74 8.29
C LEU A 5 2.02 9.85 9.47
N SER A 6 0.84 10.10 10.05
CA SER A 6 0.32 9.29 11.15
C SER A 6 0.16 7.83 10.72
N ILE A 7 -0.43 7.59 9.54
CA ILE A 7 -0.61 6.25 8.97
C ILE A 7 0.73 5.55 8.75
N ILE A 8 1.71 6.23 8.14
CA ILE A 8 3.03 5.62 7.89
C ILE A 8 3.78 5.34 9.19
N ARG A 9 3.69 6.23 10.19
CA ARG A 9 4.29 6.00 11.51
C ARG A 9 3.69 4.78 12.20
N GLU A 10 2.36 4.66 12.22
CA GLU A 10 1.69 3.48 12.76
C GLU A 10 2.07 2.20 12.00
N THR A 11 2.13 2.29 10.66
CA THR A 11 2.59 1.18 9.81
C THR A 11 4.02 0.76 10.17
N ASN A 12 4.94 1.71 10.32
CA ASN A 12 6.31 1.44 10.76
C ASN A 12 6.37 0.81 12.15
N GLN A 13 5.55 1.25 13.10
CA GLN A 13 5.47 0.61 14.43
C GLN A 13 4.94 -0.83 14.34
N SER A 14 3.98 -1.08 13.44
CA SER A 14 3.48 -2.42 13.16
C SER A 14 4.56 -3.32 12.54
N ILE A 15 5.31 -2.82 11.55
CA ILE A 15 6.44 -3.54 10.95
C ILE A 15 7.53 -3.83 11.99
N LYS A 16 7.84 -2.90 12.90
CA LYS A 16 8.79 -3.13 13.99
C LYS A 16 8.35 -4.31 14.86
N ARG A 17 7.08 -4.37 15.26
CA ARG A 17 6.53 -5.52 16.00
C ARG A 17 6.61 -6.82 15.20
N PHE A 18 6.31 -6.78 13.90
CA PHE A 18 6.47 -7.96 13.04
C PHE A 18 7.93 -8.46 12.99
N ASN A 19 8.88 -7.53 12.93
CA ASN A 19 10.31 -7.82 12.91
C ASN A 19 10.85 -8.45 14.20
N GLU A 20 10.14 -8.34 15.33
CA GLU A 20 10.50 -9.03 16.58
C GLU A 20 10.41 -10.56 16.44
N TYR A 21 9.61 -11.05 15.49
CA TYR A 21 9.48 -12.49 15.19
C TYR A 21 10.48 -12.99 14.14
N LEU A 22 11.34 -12.12 13.61
CA LEU A 22 12.25 -12.42 12.51
C LEU A 22 13.70 -12.28 12.96
N GLN A 23 14.58 -13.10 12.38
CA GLN A 23 16.03 -12.88 12.51
C GLN A 23 16.43 -11.59 11.78
N SER A 24 17.54 -10.97 12.21
CA SER A 24 18.05 -9.69 11.69
C SER A 24 18.05 -9.59 10.17
N ASP A 25 18.51 -10.64 9.49
CA ASP A 25 18.72 -10.65 8.05
C ASP A 25 17.39 -10.65 7.28
N TYR A 26 16.33 -11.15 7.92
CA TYR A 26 14.97 -11.23 7.39
C TYR A 26 14.07 -10.10 7.92
N GLN A 27 14.60 -9.09 8.59
CA GLN A 27 13.77 -7.97 9.01
C GLN A 27 13.26 -7.19 7.79
N VAL A 28 11.97 -6.88 7.82
CA VAL A 28 11.27 -6.05 6.85
C VAL A 28 11.71 -4.60 7.01
N VAL A 29 12.00 -3.94 5.89
CA VAL A 29 12.46 -2.55 5.88
C VAL A 29 11.32 -1.61 6.27
N LEU A 30 11.64 -0.60 7.09
CA LEU A 30 10.72 0.47 7.47
C LEU A 30 10.69 1.56 6.39
N PHE A 31 9.57 2.27 6.29
CA PHE A 31 9.50 3.47 5.46
C PHE A 31 10.32 4.61 6.07
N ASP A 32 11.20 5.24 5.29
CA ASP A 32 11.97 6.42 5.70
C ASP A 32 11.19 7.71 5.38
N GLU A 33 10.89 8.50 6.41
CA GLU A 33 10.22 9.81 6.28
C GLU A 33 10.98 10.78 5.37
N LYS A 34 12.31 10.62 5.24
CA LYS A 34 13.13 11.44 4.34
C LYS A 34 12.78 11.22 2.86
N ASN A 35 12.25 10.05 2.52
CA ASN A 35 11.93 9.67 1.15
C ASN A 35 10.48 10.03 0.75
N PHE A 36 9.72 10.71 1.60
CA PHE A 36 8.30 11.00 1.33
C PHE A 36 8.06 11.96 0.17
N LYS A 37 9.09 12.64 -0.33
CA LYS A 37 9.02 13.48 -1.53
C LYS A 37 9.63 12.80 -2.76
N ASP A 38 10.05 11.55 -2.63
CA ASP A 38 10.72 10.80 -3.68
C ASP A 38 9.73 9.80 -4.29
N ASP A 39 9.33 10.08 -5.54
CA ASP A 39 8.35 9.28 -6.29
C ASP A 39 8.80 7.83 -6.53
N ARG A 40 10.09 7.51 -6.32
CA ARG A 40 10.59 6.14 -6.36
C ARG A 40 10.09 5.30 -5.18
N PHE A 41 9.80 5.94 -4.05
CA PHE A 41 9.33 5.28 -2.82
C PHE A 41 7.85 5.55 -2.56
N PHE A 42 7.39 6.78 -2.80
CA PHE A 42 6.00 7.21 -2.63
C PHE A 42 5.52 7.87 -3.90
N LEU A 43 4.97 7.08 -4.81
CA LEU A 43 4.48 7.60 -6.08
C LEU A 43 3.12 8.25 -5.87
N LYS A 44 2.98 9.53 -6.28
CA LYS A 44 1.67 10.14 -6.41
C LYS A 44 0.92 9.49 -7.56
N ILE A 45 -0.30 9.01 -7.31
CA ILE A 45 -1.14 8.42 -8.33
C ILE A 45 -1.68 9.54 -9.23
N ILE A 46 -1.38 9.42 -10.53
CA ILE A 46 -1.85 10.30 -11.60
C ILE A 46 -2.95 9.59 -12.37
N THR A 47 -4.00 10.31 -12.71
CA THR A 47 -5.18 9.81 -13.40
C THR A 47 -5.25 10.35 -14.83
N GLY A 48 -5.99 9.67 -15.70
CA GLY A 48 -6.11 10.00 -17.12
C GLY A 48 -5.34 9.03 -18.03
N TYR A 49 -5.94 8.75 -19.19
CA TYR A 49 -5.51 7.66 -20.07
C TYR A 49 -4.05 7.75 -20.51
N ASP A 50 -3.59 8.94 -20.92
CA ASP A 50 -2.22 9.14 -21.42
C ASP A 50 -1.18 9.08 -20.30
N GLU A 51 -1.55 9.49 -19.08
CA GLU A 51 -0.66 9.49 -17.93
C GLU A 51 -0.52 8.09 -17.31
N TRP A 52 -1.61 7.31 -17.31
CA TRP A 52 -1.63 5.93 -16.83
C TRP A 52 -0.50 5.08 -17.42
N TRP A 53 -0.30 5.14 -18.73
CA TRP A 53 0.73 4.33 -19.42
C TRP A 53 2.16 4.77 -19.12
N LYS A 54 2.36 5.97 -18.58
CA LYS A 54 3.69 6.50 -18.19
C LYS A 54 4.05 6.17 -16.74
N GLN A 55 3.09 5.68 -15.95
CA GLN A 55 3.32 5.40 -14.53
C GLN A 55 4.20 4.18 -14.31
N THR A 56 5.16 4.34 -13.39
CA THR A 56 6.01 3.24 -12.94
C THR A 56 5.75 2.98 -11.46
N TRP A 57 5.06 1.87 -11.15
CA TRP A 57 4.72 1.52 -9.78
C TRP A 57 5.97 1.17 -8.94
N PRO A 58 6.05 1.59 -7.66
CA PRO A 58 7.14 1.19 -6.77
C PRO A 58 7.22 -0.33 -6.64
N ASN A 59 8.41 -0.90 -6.90
CA ASN A 59 8.68 -2.33 -6.89
C ASN A 59 7.75 -3.16 -7.82
N SER A 60 7.31 -2.59 -8.94
CA SER A 60 6.33 -3.19 -9.87
C SER A 60 6.64 -4.63 -10.28
N ASN A 61 7.92 -4.99 -10.46
CA ASN A 61 8.39 -6.31 -10.88
C ASN A 61 8.77 -7.24 -9.71
N LYS A 62 8.49 -6.85 -8.46
CA LYS A 62 8.80 -7.64 -7.25
C LYS A 62 7.55 -8.17 -6.58
N ALA A 63 7.70 -9.23 -5.80
CA ALA A 63 6.71 -9.68 -4.83
C ALA A 63 6.91 -8.98 -3.47
N GLY A 64 5.81 -8.82 -2.71
CA GLY A 64 5.81 -8.08 -1.45
C GLY A 64 4.44 -7.55 -1.05
N VAL A 65 4.42 -6.49 -0.26
CA VAL A 65 3.20 -5.82 0.23
C VAL A 65 3.15 -4.41 -0.34
N TYR A 66 1.98 -3.97 -0.81
CA TYR A 66 1.75 -2.63 -1.34
C TYR A 66 0.67 -1.90 -0.55
N PHE A 67 0.74 -0.58 -0.57
CA PHE A 67 -0.12 0.31 0.19
C PHE A 67 -0.69 1.36 -0.76
N LEU A 68 -2.01 1.53 -0.76
CA LEU A 68 -2.67 2.64 -1.46
C LEU A 68 -3.21 3.59 -0.39
N LEU A 69 -2.70 4.81 -0.40
CA LEU A 69 -3.09 5.89 0.51
C LEU A 69 -4.16 6.75 -0.17
N GLY A 70 -5.16 7.16 0.59
CA GLY A 70 -6.23 7.99 0.06
C GLY A 70 -7.02 8.73 1.14
N PHE A 71 -8.00 9.51 0.73
CA PHE A 71 -8.88 10.25 1.64
C PHE A 71 -10.35 10.03 1.28
N GLN A 72 -11.24 10.12 2.26
CA GLN A 72 -12.67 9.93 2.04
C GLN A 72 -13.22 11.07 1.17
N LYS A 73 -13.91 10.75 0.07
CA LYS A 73 -14.43 11.72 -0.91
C LYS A 73 -15.31 12.81 -0.29
N ASN A 74 -16.14 12.43 0.67
CA ASN A 74 -17.06 13.34 1.38
C ASN A 74 -16.48 13.89 2.70
N ASN A 75 -15.28 13.47 3.09
CA ASN A 75 -14.57 13.99 4.27
C ASN A 75 -13.05 13.97 4.00
N PRO A 76 -12.51 14.98 3.28
CA PRO A 76 -11.11 14.98 2.86
C PRO A 76 -10.08 15.01 3.99
N GLU A 77 -10.48 15.29 5.23
CA GLU A 77 -9.62 15.20 6.41
C GLU A 77 -9.47 13.76 6.94
N LYS A 78 -10.32 12.83 6.45
CA LYS A 78 -10.27 11.41 6.82
C LYS A 78 -9.39 10.63 5.85
N TYR A 79 -8.13 10.47 6.21
CA TYR A 79 -7.14 9.67 5.47
C TYR A 79 -7.23 8.19 5.81
N GLY A 80 -6.98 7.32 4.83
CA GLY A 80 -6.97 5.87 5.00
C GLY A 80 -5.92 5.18 4.15
N VAL A 81 -5.75 3.88 4.42
CA VAL A 81 -4.81 3.02 3.71
C VAL A 81 -5.45 1.68 3.35
N TYR A 82 -5.29 1.29 2.08
CA TYR A 82 -5.51 -0.07 1.62
C TYR A 82 -4.17 -0.81 1.68
N ILE A 83 -4.16 -2.03 2.19
CA ILE A 83 -2.96 -2.88 2.29
C ILE A 83 -3.22 -4.14 1.47
N GLY A 84 -2.41 -4.38 0.43
CA GLY A 84 -2.52 -5.59 -0.38
C GLY A 84 -1.18 -6.29 -0.55
N LYS A 85 -1.22 -7.51 -1.09
CA LYS A 85 -0.03 -8.32 -1.32
C LYS A 85 0.11 -8.80 -2.77
N ALA A 86 1.36 -9.07 -3.13
CA ALA A 86 1.73 -9.91 -4.26
C ALA A 86 2.68 -11.00 -3.75
N SER A 87 2.27 -12.26 -3.88
CA SER A 87 3.05 -13.42 -3.42
C SER A 87 3.07 -14.52 -4.49
N LEU A 88 3.95 -15.52 -4.32
CA LEU A 88 3.98 -16.78 -5.07
C LEU A 88 3.66 -16.65 -6.57
N GLY A 89 4.60 -16.08 -7.35
CA GLY A 89 4.45 -15.90 -8.80
C GLY A 89 3.72 -14.62 -9.22
N SER A 90 3.01 -13.94 -8.30
CA SER A 90 2.45 -12.61 -8.55
C SER A 90 3.46 -11.50 -8.26
N LYS A 91 3.34 -10.39 -8.99
CA LYS A 91 4.13 -9.16 -8.81
C LYS A 91 3.24 -7.99 -8.38
N ILE A 92 3.80 -7.04 -7.63
CA ILE A 92 3.07 -5.87 -7.11
C ILE A 92 2.41 -5.09 -8.25
N GLY A 93 3.15 -4.85 -9.34
CA GLY A 93 2.64 -4.14 -10.52
C GLY A 93 1.44 -4.84 -11.15
N ASN A 94 1.44 -6.17 -11.23
CA ASN A 94 0.32 -6.93 -11.79
C ASN A 94 -0.94 -6.80 -10.93
N ARG A 95 -0.79 -6.83 -9.59
CA ARG A 95 -1.92 -6.63 -8.66
C ARG A 95 -2.47 -5.22 -8.75
N LEU A 96 -1.60 -4.21 -8.71
CA LEU A 96 -1.98 -2.80 -8.88
C LEU A 96 -2.70 -2.59 -10.21
N TYR A 97 -2.14 -3.09 -11.31
CA TYR A 97 -2.78 -3.03 -12.63
C TYR A 97 -4.17 -3.67 -12.61
N SER A 98 -4.31 -4.88 -12.06
CA SER A 98 -5.61 -5.56 -11.99
C SER A 98 -6.66 -4.79 -11.19
N HIS A 99 -6.26 -4.09 -10.12
CA HIS A 99 -7.20 -3.32 -9.30
C HIS A 99 -7.59 -1.98 -9.94
N LEU A 100 -6.67 -1.36 -10.70
CA LEU A 100 -6.78 0.04 -11.09
C LEU A 100 -7.06 0.26 -12.59
N ILE A 101 -6.80 -0.73 -13.46
CA ILE A 101 -6.93 -0.58 -14.93
C ILE A 101 -8.34 -0.17 -15.40
N GLN A 102 -9.38 -0.58 -14.67
CA GLN A 102 -10.77 -0.21 -14.98
C GLN A 102 -11.04 1.29 -14.83
N PHE A 103 -10.20 1.98 -14.05
CA PHE A 103 -10.31 3.40 -13.74
C PHE A 103 -9.27 4.23 -14.52
N ARG A 104 -8.55 3.65 -15.48
CA ARG A 104 -7.48 4.34 -16.24
C ARG A 104 -7.94 5.63 -16.95
N GLU A 105 -9.22 5.71 -17.30
CA GLU A 105 -9.85 6.88 -17.94
C GLU A 105 -10.57 7.80 -16.93
N ALA A 106 -10.68 7.38 -15.67
CA ALA A 106 -11.34 8.15 -14.63
C ALA A 106 -10.48 9.36 -14.24
N LYS A 107 -11.13 10.42 -13.77
CA LYS A 107 -10.45 11.61 -13.21
C LYS A 107 -9.83 11.31 -11.85
N ASP A 108 -10.40 10.37 -11.10
CA ASP A 108 -9.95 9.96 -9.77
C ASP A 108 -10.05 8.44 -9.64
N PHE A 109 -9.13 7.82 -8.91
CA PHE A 109 -9.22 6.41 -8.54
C PHE A 109 -10.04 6.27 -7.26
N GLU A 110 -11.20 5.63 -7.36
CA GLU A 110 -12.10 5.44 -6.22
C GLU A 110 -12.09 3.99 -5.73
N ILE A 111 -12.04 3.80 -4.42
CA ILE A 111 -12.22 2.49 -3.77
C ILE A 111 -13.19 2.62 -2.60
N ASN A 112 -14.06 1.63 -2.43
CA ASN A 112 -14.95 1.56 -1.27
C ASN A 112 -14.25 0.85 -0.12
N ASP A 113 -14.41 1.38 1.09
CA ASP A 113 -14.09 0.62 2.29
C ASP A 113 -15.13 -0.49 2.55
N ALA A 114 -14.90 -1.30 3.58
CA ALA A 114 -15.81 -2.37 3.99
C ALA A 114 -17.23 -1.89 4.38
N TYR A 115 -17.41 -0.59 4.63
CA TYR A 115 -18.68 0.04 4.99
C TYR A 115 -19.32 0.81 3.83
N GLY A 116 -18.74 0.75 2.63
CA GLY A 116 -19.23 1.46 1.44
C GLY A 116 -18.84 2.93 1.37
N ASN A 117 -17.94 3.42 2.23
CA ASN A 117 -17.42 4.78 2.12
C ASN A 117 -16.42 4.86 0.96
N GLN A 118 -16.61 5.84 0.08
CA GLN A 118 -15.71 6.08 -1.04
C GLN A 118 -14.43 6.82 -0.60
N PHE A 119 -13.29 6.25 -0.93
CA PHE A 119 -11.97 6.86 -0.81
C PHE A 119 -11.39 7.17 -2.19
N LEU A 120 -10.80 8.35 -2.34
CA LEU A 120 -9.99 8.74 -3.48
C LEU A 120 -8.53 8.39 -3.20
N LEU A 121 -7.90 7.61 -4.08
CA LEU A 121 -6.50 7.21 -3.94
C LEU A 121 -5.56 8.33 -4.43
N ASP A 122 -4.51 8.58 -3.66
CA ASP A 122 -3.59 9.72 -3.84
C ASP A 122 -2.14 9.25 -3.97
N TYR A 123 -1.71 8.25 -3.19
CA TYR A 123 -0.34 7.73 -3.25
C TYR A 123 -0.29 6.22 -3.21
N VAL A 124 0.79 5.67 -3.77
CA VAL A 124 1.15 4.25 -3.68
C VAL A 124 2.58 4.10 -3.17
N THR A 125 2.78 3.13 -2.29
CA THR A 125 4.10 2.68 -1.86
C THR A 125 4.11 1.17 -1.70
N SER A 126 5.29 0.58 -1.56
CA SER A 126 5.41 -0.87 -1.38
C SER A 126 6.68 -1.27 -0.64
N ILE A 127 6.63 -2.46 -0.07
CA ILE A 127 7.72 -3.19 0.56
C ILE A 127 7.96 -4.42 -0.29
N GLU A 128 9.14 -4.51 -0.91
CA GLU A 128 9.56 -5.72 -1.60
C GLU A 128 10.13 -6.74 -0.62
N LEU A 129 9.81 -8.01 -0.84
CA LEU A 129 10.25 -9.13 0.00
C LEU A 129 11.08 -10.15 -0.79
N GLU A 130 11.25 -9.90 -2.09
CA GLU A 130 11.86 -10.85 -3.02
C GLU A 130 13.37 -10.91 -2.85
N ASN A 131 14.04 -9.78 -2.68
CA ASN A 131 15.51 -9.76 -2.53
C ASN A 131 15.97 -10.41 -1.20
N LYS A 132 15.08 -10.53 -0.22
CA LYS A 132 15.32 -11.20 1.07
C LYS A 132 14.87 -12.67 1.09
N ASN A 133 14.45 -13.23 -0.05
CA ASN A 133 13.85 -14.58 -0.14
C ASN A 133 12.62 -14.77 0.78
N MET A 134 11.90 -13.67 1.06
CA MET A 134 10.74 -13.64 1.97
C MET A 134 9.40 -13.61 1.24
N ILE A 135 9.36 -14.01 -0.03
CA ILE A 135 8.13 -13.97 -0.85
C ILE A 135 6.96 -14.71 -0.17
N ALA A 136 7.25 -15.85 0.47
CA ALA A 136 6.26 -16.65 1.20
C ALA A 136 5.71 -15.94 2.45
N PHE A 137 6.38 -14.90 2.95
CA PHE A 137 5.95 -14.11 4.09
C PHE A 137 5.06 -12.92 3.71
N ALA A 138 4.90 -12.59 2.41
CA ALA A 138 4.03 -11.48 2.01
C ALA A 138 2.58 -11.62 2.54
N PRO A 139 1.94 -12.81 2.51
CA PRO A 139 0.64 -13.02 3.15
C PRO A 139 0.65 -12.81 4.66
N ALA A 140 1.69 -13.29 5.36
CA ALA A 140 1.80 -13.13 6.80
C ALA A 140 1.99 -11.66 7.20
N LEU A 141 2.84 -10.92 6.47
CA LEU A 141 3.05 -9.51 6.71
C LEU A 141 1.77 -8.70 6.47
N GLU A 142 1.07 -8.91 5.36
CA GLU A 142 -0.19 -8.22 5.07
C GLU A 142 -1.24 -8.46 6.17
N GLU A 143 -1.51 -9.72 6.51
CA GLU A 143 -2.51 -10.07 7.53
C GLU A 143 -2.12 -9.52 8.91
N PHE A 144 -0.83 -9.54 9.26
CA PHE A 144 -0.33 -8.94 10.48
C PHE A 144 -0.58 -7.42 10.50
N LEU A 145 -0.25 -6.72 9.42
CA LEU A 145 -0.45 -5.28 9.31
C LEU A 145 -1.94 -4.92 9.41
N ILE A 146 -2.81 -5.58 8.65
CA ILE A 146 -4.26 -5.36 8.70
C ILE A 146 -4.78 -5.63 10.13
N SER A 147 -4.33 -6.72 10.75
CA SER A 147 -4.70 -7.08 12.12
C SER A 147 -4.33 -6.01 13.14
N ASP A 148 -3.10 -5.53 13.09
CA ASP A 148 -2.53 -4.66 14.10
C ASP A 148 -2.86 -3.18 13.88
N LEU A 149 -3.22 -2.78 12.65
CA LEU A 149 -3.55 -1.40 12.28
C LEU A 149 -5.05 -1.08 12.32
N LYS A 150 -5.95 -2.08 12.32
CA LYS A 150 -7.42 -1.88 12.20
C LYS A 150 -8.03 -0.87 13.18
N ASP A 151 -7.49 -0.77 14.39
CA ASP A 151 -7.99 0.12 15.45
C ASP A 151 -7.15 1.40 15.60
N LYS A 152 -6.12 1.57 14.75
CA LYS A 152 -5.14 2.67 14.82
C LYS A 152 -5.21 3.61 13.63
N VAL A 153 -5.62 3.11 12.47
CA VAL A 153 -5.76 3.87 11.23
C VAL A 153 -7.07 3.52 10.53
N ASN A 154 -7.54 4.37 9.62
CA ASN A 154 -8.66 4.00 8.75
C ASN A 154 -8.17 3.01 7.69
N LEU A 155 -8.38 1.72 7.92
CA LEU A 155 -8.15 0.70 6.90
C LEU A 155 -9.27 0.74 5.85
N ILE A 156 -8.87 0.76 4.59
CA ILE A 156 -9.80 0.71 3.46
C ILE A 156 -10.27 -0.74 3.25
N ASN A 157 -9.38 -1.74 3.37
CA ASN A 157 -9.75 -3.15 3.27
C ASN A 157 -9.83 -3.86 4.63
N SER A 158 -10.65 -4.90 4.68
CA SER A 158 -10.74 -5.86 5.79
C SER A 158 -9.96 -7.14 5.48
N ARG A 159 -9.66 -7.94 6.52
CA ARG A 159 -9.06 -9.28 6.36
C ARG A 159 -9.84 -10.14 5.38
N GLY A 160 -9.15 -10.93 4.56
CA GLY A 160 -9.75 -12.00 3.76
C GLY A 160 -10.42 -11.61 2.44
N ASN A 161 -10.42 -10.34 2.01
CA ASN A 161 -10.93 -9.97 0.67
C ASN A 161 -9.76 -9.67 -0.28
N THR A 162 -9.52 -10.62 -1.19
CA THR A 162 -8.49 -10.57 -2.26
C THR A 162 -9.10 -10.31 -3.62
#